data_AF-A0A6A0A1G9-F1
#
_entry.id   AF-A0A6A0A1G9-F1
#
_cell.length_a   1.000
_cell.length_b   1.000
_cell.length_c   1.000
_cell.angle_alpha   90.00
_cell.angle_beta   90.00
_cell.angle_gamma   90.00
#
_symmetry.space_group_name_H-M   'P 1'
#
loop_
_entity.id
_entity.type
_entity.pdbx_description
1 polymer ?
#
loop_
_entity_poly.entity_id
_entity_poly.type
_entity_poly.pdbx_seq_one_letter_code
_entity_poly.pdbx_strand_id
1 'polypeptide(L)'
;PLAPLVASLVSVVQDTGRSLEEGEGDDSLGALIMRVVTQLAKDKHPAPAAALVAELSDTLPAFQDHGLYEGQRVTFARKAQALVSDLGSRWGVEDPRFAFSDLDQLTADT
;
A
#
# COMPACT_ATOMS: atom_id res chain seq x y z
N PRO A 1 -20.00 -9.40 -21.19
CA PRO A 1 -19.59 -8.12 -21.81
C PRO A 1 -18.37 -7.49 -21.11
N LEU A 2 -17.32 -7.13 -21.85
CA LEU A 2 -16.04 -6.65 -21.31
C LEU A 2 -16.01 -5.15 -20.97
N ALA A 3 -16.93 -4.37 -21.56
CA ALA A 3 -16.94 -2.91 -21.40
C ALA A 3 -17.01 -2.42 -19.93
N PRO A 4 -17.82 -3.02 -19.02
CA PRO A 4 -17.85 -2.61 -17.62
C PRO A 4 -16.51 -2.81 -16.91
N LEU A 5 -15.81 -3.92 -17.18
CA LEU A 5 -14.51 -4.21 -16.59
C LEU A 5 -13.45 -3.20 -17.04
N VAL A 6 -13.42 -2.88 -18.34
CA VAL A 6 -12.49 -1.88 -18.89
C VAL A 6 -12.73 -0.51 -18.25
N ALA A 7 -13.99 -0.10 -18.09
CA ALA A 7 -14.33 1.17 -17.44
C ALA A 7 -13.86 1.20 -15.98
N SER A 8 -14.04 0.12 -15.23
CA SER A 8 -13.54 0.01 -13.85
C SER A 8 -12.02 0.09 -13.77
N LEU A 9 -11.29 -0.59 -14.66
CA LEU A 9 -9.83 -0.53 -14.70
C LEU A 9 -9.33 0.89 -15.01
N VAL A 10 -9.93 1.55 -16.00
CA VAL A 10 -9.58 2.93 -16.36
C VAL A 10 -9.83 3.89 -15.19
N SER A 11 -10.97 3.75 -14.50
CA SER A 11 -11.27 4.57 -13.32
C SER A 11 -10.20 4.41 -12.25
N VAL A 12 -9.85 3.17 -11.88
CA VAL A 12 -8.85 2.91 -10.83
C VAL A 12 -7.49 3.49 -11.20
N VAL A 13 -7.07 3.37 -12.46
CA VAL A 13 -5.81 3.95 -12.94
C VAL A 13 -5.83 5.47 -12.88
N GLN A 14 -6.92 6.10 -13.32
CA GLN A 14 -7.08 7.57 -13.28
C GLN A 14 -7.14 8.11 -11.86
N ASP A 15 -7.86 7.43 -10.96
CA ASP A 15 -7.96 7.82 -9.56
C ASP A 15 -6.60 7.70 -8.86
N THR A 16 -5.86 6.61 -9.14
CA THR A 16 -4.48 6.43 -8.64
C THR A 16 -3.55 7.52 -9.15
N GLY A 17 -3.60 7.84 -10.45
CA GLY A 17 -2.79 8.91 -11.04
C GLY A 17 -3.08 10.26 -10.40
N ARG A 18 -4.36 10.59 -10.19
CA ARG A 18 -4.77 11.83 -9.52
C ARG A 18 -4.26 11.89 -8.08
N SER A 19 -4.37 10.81 -7.32
CA SER A 19 -3.86 10.77 -5.94
C SER A 19 -2.34 10.96 -5.87
N LEU A 20 -1.59 10.48 -6.87
CA LEU A 20 -0.14 10.72 -6.95
C LEU A 20 0.20 12.18 -7.29
N GLU A 21 -0.57 12.80 -8.19
CA GLU A 21 -0.43 14.22 -8.54
C GLU A 21 -0.82 15.15 -7.38
N GLU A 22 -1.90 14.84 -6.65
CA GLU A 22 -2.43 15.65 -5.54
C GLU A 22 -1.62 15.50 -4.23
N GLY A 23 -0.83 14.43 -4.10
CA GLY A 23 0.05 14.19 -2.95
C GLY A 23 1.30 15.08 -2.96
N GLU A 24 2.46 14.49 -2.65
CA GLU A 24 3.75 15.21 -2.71
C GLU A 24 4.33 15.32 -4.14
N GLY A 25 3.54 14.98 -5.16
CA GLY A 25 3.95 15.04 -6.57
C GLY A 25 4.84 13.86 -7.00
N ASP A 26 4.53 12.65 -6.53
CA ASP A 26 5.29 11.45 -6.88
C ASP A 26 5.01 11.04 -8.35
N ASP A 27 6.06 11.01 -9.19
CA ASP A 27 5.95 10.66 -10.63
C ASP A 27 5.42 9.23 -10.90
N SER A 28 5.41 8.36 -9.88
CA SER A 28 4.93 6.99 -9.98
C SER A 28 4.64 6.37 -8.60
N LEU A 29 3.90 5.26 -8.60
CA LEU A 29 3.71 4.43 -7.41
C LEU A 29 5.04 3.96 -6.80
N GLY A 30 6.03 3.63 -7.64
CA GLY A 30 7.36 3.26 -7.17
C GLY A 30 8.06 4.41 -6.45
N ALA A 31 7.96 5.63 -6.99
CA ALA A 31 8.51 6.82 -6.34
C ALA A 31 7.86 7.08 -4.98
N LEU A 32 6.53 6.98 -4.89
CA LEU A 32 5.79 7.05 -3.63
C LEU A 32 6.29 6.02 -2.61
N ILE A 33 6.36 4.73 -2.99
CA ILE A 33 6.84 3.68 -2.09
C ILE A 33 8.25 4.00 -1.59
N MET A 34 9.16 4.35 -2.51
CA MET A 34 10.55 4.65 -2.17
C MET A 34 10.67 5.86 -1.24
N ARG A 35 9.88 6.90 -1.47
CA ARG A 35 9.81 8.09 -0.61
C ARG A 35 9.36 7.70 0.79
N VAL A 36 8.25 6.98 0.90
CA VAL A 36 7.67 6.56 2.18
C VAL A 36 8.63 5.65 2.95
N VAL A 37 9.17 4.59 2.33
CA VAL A 37 10.10 3.68 3.05
C VAL A 37 11.40 4.37 3.45
N THR A 38 11.87 5.32 2.64
CA THR A 38 13.07 6.10 2.99
C THR A 38 12.80 7.03 4.16
N GLN A 39 11.60 7.62 4.24
CA GLN A 39 11.20 8.44 5.38
C GLN A 39 11.01 7.59 6.64
N LEU A 40 10.26 6.50 6.55
CA LEU A 40 10.03 5.58 7.68
C LEU A 40 11.35 5.02 8.24
N ALA A 41 12.30 4.65 7.37
CA ALA A 41 13.61 4.14 7.80
C ALA A 41 14.47 5.18 8.53
N LYS A 42 14.27 6.49 8.27
CA LYS A 42 14.93 7.56 9.04
C LYS A 42 14.32 7.71 10.43
N ASP A 43 12.99 7.56 10.53
CA ASP A 43 12.25 7.80 11.77
C ASP A 43 12.35 6.60 12.73
N LYS A 44 12.30 5.37 12.20
CA LYS A 44 12.44 4.12 12.95
C LYS A 44 13.12 3.04 12.11
N HIS A 45 14.12 2.39 12.67
CA HIS A 45 14.82 1.30 12.00
C HIS A 45 14.99 0.09 12.92
N PRO A 46 14.47 -1.10 12.58
CA PRO A 46 13.62 -1.40 11.42
C PRO A 46 12.23 -0.73 11.50
N ALA A 47 11.73 -0.27 10.35
CA ALA A 47 10.42 0.39 10.26
C ALA A 47 9.28 -0.64 10.44
N PRO A 48 8.15 -0.27 11.06
CA PRO A 48 6.96 -1.13 11.05
C PRO A 48 6.35 -1.22 9.64
N ALA A 49 6.12 -2.43 9.14
CA ALA A 49 5.33 -2.75 7.96
C ALA A 49 3.94 -2.10 8.04
N ALA A 50 3.30 -2.11 9.22
CA ALA A 50 2.00 -1.50 9.44
C ALA A 50 1.98 0.00 9.09
N ALA A 51 3.10 0.72 9.26
CA ALA A 51 3.19 2.13 8.90
C ALA A 51 3.15 2.34 7.38
N LEU A 52 3.82 1.49 6.60
CA LEU A 52 3.74 1.54 5.14
C LEU A 52 2.34 1.13 4.64
N VAL A 53 1.71 0.14 5.27
CA VAL A 53 0.32 -0.25 4.95
C VAL A 53 -0.65 0.90 5.17
N ALA A 54 -0.53 1.62 6.29
CA ALA A 54 -1.36 2.79 6.58
C ALA A 54 -1.16 3.89 5.54
N GLU A 55 0.09 4.26 5.26
CA GLU A 55 0.40 5.33 4.30
C GLU A 55 -0.13 5.02 2.89
N LEU A 56 0.03 3.76 2.43
CA LEU A 56 -0.49 3.33 1.13
C LEU A 56 -2.02 3.38 1.08
N SER A 57 -2.69 2.99 2.16
CA SER A 57 -4.16 2.98 2.25
C SER A 57 -4.73 4.40 2.34
N ASP A 58 -4.04 5.31 3.01
CA ASP A 58 -4.46 6.70 3.15
C ASP A 58 -4.21 7.49 1.86
N THR A 59 -3.10 7.21 1.16
CA THR A 59 -2.73 7.92 -0.07
C THR A 59 -3.52 7.44 -1.29
N LEU A 60 -3.72 6.13 -1.44
CA LEU A 60 -4.24 5.57 -2.68
C LEU A 60 -5.58 4.86 -2.44
N PRO A 61 -6.68 5.35 -3.04
CA PRO A 61 -8.00 4.72 -2.93
C PRO A 61 -8.01 3.25 -3.33
N ALA A 62 -7.12 2.86 -4.26
CA ALA A 62 -6.95 1.49 -4.71
C ALA A 62 -6.55 0.52 -3.58
N PHE A 63 -5.97 1.01 -2.47
CA PHE A 63 -5.61 0.19 -1.30
C PHE A 63 -6.64 0.23 -0.16
N GLN A 64 -7.71 1.02 -0.28
CA GLN A 64 -8.77 1.17 0.73
C GLN A 64 -9.78 0.01 0.70
N ASP A 65 -9.30 -1.19 1.00
CA ASP A 65 -10.15 -2.38 1.09
C ASP A 65 -11.08 -2.32 2.29
N HIS A 66 -12.38 -2.35 2.00
CA HIS A 66 -13.42 -2.29 3.01
C HIS A 66 -14.58 -3.24 2.67
N GLY A 67 -15.27 -3.68 3.71
CA GLY A 67 -16.52 -4.44 3.62
C GLY A 67 -17.53 -3.93 4.64
N LEU A 68 -18.77 -4.38 4.49
CA LEU A 68 -19.82 -4.13 5.48
C LEU A 68 -19.98 -5.37 6.36
N TYR A 69 -19.83 -5.20 7.67
CA TYR A 69 -20.09 -6.21 8.68
C TYR A 69 -21.05 -5.64 9.71
N GLU A 70 -22.22 -6.28 9.90
CA GLU A 70 -23.28 -5.81 10.81
C GLU A 70 -23.68 -4.33 10.60
N GLY A 71 -23.67 -3.88 9.34
CA GLY A 71 -23.98 -2.49 8.98
C GLY A 71 -22.85 -1.49 9.25
N GLN A 72 -21.71 -1.94 9.78
CA GLN A 72 -20.51 -1.13 9.98
C GLN A 72 -19.50 -1.36 8.86
N ARG A 73 -18.84 -0.29 8.43
CA ARG A 73 -17.73 -0.36 7.46
C ARG A 73 -16.48 -0.83 8.19
N VAL A 74 -15.94 -1.97 7.78
CA VAL A 74 -14.69 -2.53 8.30
C VAL A 74 -13.63 -2.41 7.23
N THR A 75 -12.48 -1.83 7.57
CA THR A 75 -11.32 -1.70 6.68
C THR A 75 -10.35 -2.84 6.95
N PHE A 76 -9.89 -3.50 5.89
CA PHE A 76 -8.98 -4.64 5.97
C PHE A 76 -7.61 -4.36 5.33
N ALA A 77 -7.51 -3.39 4.42
CA ALA A 77 -6.27 -3.01 3.71
C ALA A 77 -5.48 -4.18 3.09
N ARG A 78 -6.18 -5.25 2.64
CA ARG A 78 -5.52 -6.50 2.20
C ARG A 78 -4.54 -6.31 1.05
N LYS A 79 -4.89 -5.51 0.03
CA LYS A 79 -3.98 -5.22 -1.09
C LYS A 79 -2.69 -4.52 -0.63
N ALA A 80 -2.79 -3.60 0.33
CA ALA A 80 -1.61 -2.93 0.87
C ALA A 80 -0.75 -3.91 1.68
N GLN A 81 -1.38 -4.73 2.53
CA GLN A 81 -0.67 -5.77 3.28
C GLN A 81 0.06 -6.76 2.37
N ALA A 82 -0.60 -7.23 1.31
CA ALA A 82 0.01 -8.13 0.32
C ALA A 82 1.23 -7.48 -0.34
N LEU A 83 1.11 -6.23 -0.80
CA LEU A 83 2.23 -5.50 -1.40
C LEU A 83 3.39 -5.33 -0.41
N VAL A 84 3.12 -4.94 0.84
CA VAL A 84 4.17 -4.74 1.85
C VAL A 84 4.84 -6.07 2.22
N SER A 85 4.08 -7.15 2.32
CA SER A 85 4.61 -8.51 2.51
C SER A 85 5.55 -8.93 1.38
N ASP A 86 5.14 -8.70 0.12
CA ASP A 86 5.96 -8.98 -1.06
C ASP A 86 7.23 -8.14 -1.07
N LEU A 87 7.13 -6.85 -0.72
CA LEU A 87 8.28 -5.96 -0.65
C LEU A 87 9.30 -6.44 0.41
N GLY A 88 8.82 -6.74 1.62
CA GLY A 88 9.68 -7.23 2.70
C GLY A 88 10.32 -8.59 2.37
N SER A 89 9.54 -9.52 1.82
CA SER A 89 10.02 -10.85 1.44
C SER A 89 11.05 -10.80 0.32
N ARG A 90 10.88 -9.88 -0.63
CA ARG A 90 11.76 -9.77 -1.80
C ARG A 90 13.05 -9.02 -1.49
N TRP A 91 12.97 -7.90 -0.77
CA TRP A 91 14.09 -6.98 -0.60
C TRP A 91 14.61 -6.88 0.83
N GLY A 92 13.92 -7.40 1.84
CA GLY A 92 14.28 -7.19 3.25
C GLY A 92 15.66 -7.73 3.65
N VAL A 93 16.24 -8.65 2.88
CA VAL A 93 17.61 -9.16 3.08
C VAL A 93 18.66 -8.26 2.41
N GLU A 94 18.32 -7.65 1.27
CA GLU A 94 19.25 -6.88 0.42
C GLU A 94 19.23 -5.38 0.73
N ASP A 95 18.07 -4.86 1.16
CA ASP A 95 17.83 -3.45 1.42
C ASP A 95 17.14 -3.27 2.79
N PRO A 96 17.86 -2.72 3.79
CA PRO A 96 17.33 -2.53 5.14
C PRO A 96 16.07 -1.68 5.21
N ARG A 97 15.77 -0.84 4.20
CA ARG A 97 14.53 -0.06 4.15
C ARG A 97 13.28 -0.92 4.09
N PHE A 98 13.41 -2.17 3.63
CA PHE A 98 12.34 -3.15 3.54
C PHE A 98 12.44 -4.25 4.61
N ALA A 99 13.39 -4.15 5.54
CA ALA A 99 13.55 -5.09 6.64
C ALA A 99 12.55 -4.76 7.77
N PHE A 100 11.24 -4.93 7.53
CA PHE A 100 10.21 -4.50 8.46
C PHE A 100 10.18 -5.30 9.77
N SER A 101 9.83 -4.65 10.88
CA SER A 101 9.91 -5.23 12.24
C SER A 101 8.74 -6.14 12.64
N ASP A 102 7.59 -5.98 11.99
CA ASP A 102 6.31 -6.64 12.27
C ASP A 102 5.71 -7.26 10.99
N LEU A 103 6.57 -7.63 10.02
CA LEU A 103 6.15 -8.25 8.77
C LEU A 103 5.34 -9.54 9.00
N ASP A 104 5.69 -10.28 10.06
CA ASP A 104 5.02 -11.50 10.52
C ASP A 104 3.63 -11.25 11.13
N GLN A 105 3.30 -9.98 11.43
CA GLN A 105 2.00 -9.56 11.96
C GLN A 105 1.06 -9.04 10.87
N LEU A 106 1.50 -8.95 9.62
CA LEU A 106 0.58 -8.73 8.51
C LEU A 106 -0.35 -9.95 8.39
N THR A 107 -1.64 -9.70 8.17
CA THR A 107 -2.63 -10.79 8.07
C THR A 107 -2.25 -11.72 6.93
N ALA A 108 -1.80 -12.93 7.26
CA ALA A 108 -1.41 -13.90 6.27
C ALA A 108 -2.65 -14.38 5.51
N ASP A 109 -2.65 -14.23 4.18
CA ASP A 109 -3.49 -15.06 3.31
C ASP A 109 -2.87 -16.48 3.32
N THR A 110 -3.12 -17.25 4.38
CA THR A 110 -2.91 -18.72 4.40
C THR A 110 -4.08 -19.45 3.82
#